data_AF-A0A7C8RPD6-F1
#
_entry.id   AF-A0A7C8RPD6-F1
#
_cell.length_a   1.000
_cell.length_b   1.000
_cell.length_c   1.000
_cell.angle_alpha   90.00
_cell.angle_beta   90.00
_cell.angle_gamma   90.00
#
_symmetry.space_group_name_H-M   'P 1'
#
loop_
_entity.id
_entity.type
_entity.pdbx_description
1 polymer ?
#
loop_
_entity_poly.entity_id
_entity_poly.type
_entity_poly.pdbx_seq_one_letter_code
_entity_poly.pdbx_strand_id
1 'polypeptide(L)'
;MWKGLKEFLFYQRPEKVGAWTLKSKSSDTAGPSSTSASGIPEKLSFSRVINRETCFPCRLDDFMNYLTYVERNSENLRFYLWFRKYIQIFDALSENEKSLSPIWESPFLKDKTKPKADLAVAEEKGAVEIDPSGQPFRSEVDRITQMFLAPLSPFELNLSGRDRKEVLTALSTTTHPSAFKSVLPQVETSLRQQSHPNFVRYALSTANHGRVAAMRWGGFILILVAIALAVGLSLGKVPKAVRVGVPTFALFFGVASVLDGQRSVCLVLLSLGLRDRFAWEKDTDCMCDSQVVECDLEKASTISFDLFDGPIPRDEDREAIIQKFEKRNVISHLLFGWSTLGGIDPEVRRVQKLIVMQNIAISLAFTIVLGIILTVAPSGNMY
;
A
#
# COMPACT_ATOMS: atom_id res chain seq x y z
N MET A 1 -4.78 -12.99 -26.66
CA MET A 1 -3.58 -12.25 -27.10
C MET A 1 -3.73 -10.73 -26.89
N TRP A 2 -4.81 -10.09 -27.37
CA TRP A 2 -5.02 -8.63 -27.25
C TRP A 2 -5.14 -8.09 -25.80
N LYS A 3 -5.79 -8.82 -24.88
CA LYS A 3 -5.89 -8.42 -23.46
C LYS A 3 -4.53 -8.34 -22.76
N GLY A 4 -3.68 -9.36 -22.95
CA GLY A 4 -2.34 -9.39 -22.37
C GLY A 4 -1.40 -8.32 -22.95
N LEU A 5 -1.53 -7.99 -24.24
CA LEU A 5 -0.77 -6.92 -24.87
C LEU A 5 -1.20 -5.53 -24.38
N LYS A 6 -2.51 -5.31 -24.15
CA LYS A 6 -3.02 -4.08 -23.53
C LYS A 6 -2.55 -3.93 -22.09
N GLU A 7 -2.65 -4.98 -21.28
CA GLU A 7 -2.09 -4.94 -19.91
C GLU A 7 -0.58 -4.68 -19.93
N PHE A 8 0.16 -5.31 -20.84
CA PHE A 8 1.60 -5.07 -20.99
C PHE A 8 1.94 -3.64 -21.41
N LEU A 9 1.20 -3.03 -22.33
CA LEU A 9 1.49 -1.67 -22.82
C LEU A 9 0.97 -0.57 -21.90
N PHE A 10 -0.13 -0.81 -21.17
CA PHE A 10 -0.84 0.21 -20.41
C PHE A 10 -0.80 -0.02 -18.89
N TYR A 11 -0.11 -1.04 -18.38
CA TYR A 11 0.09 -1.17 -16.94
C TYR A 11 0.93 0.01 -16.44
N GLN A 12 0.29 0.86 -15.64
CA GLN A 12 0.93 1.93 -14.91
C GLN A 12 0.95 1.56 -13.43
N ARG A 13 2.15 1.44 -12.86
CA ARG A 13 2.31 1.25 -11.42
C ARG A 13 1.58 2.38 -10.67
N PRO A 14 0.85 2.09 -9.59
CA PRO A 14 0.21 3.12 -8.78
C PRO A 14 1.19 4.25 -8.42
N GLU A 15 0.76 5.49 -8.65
CA GLU A 15 1.50 6.67 -8.23
C GLU A 15 1.41 6.81 -6.71
N LYS A 16 2.42 7.43 -6.09
CA LYS A 16 2.40 7.67 -4.65
C LYS A 16 1.32 8.71 -4.38
N VAL A 17 0.29 8.33 -3.63
CA VAL A 17 -0.80 9.23 -3.27
C VAL A 17 -0.36 9.98 -2.01
N GLY A 18 -0.16 11.30 -2.14
CA GLY A 18 0.17 12.17 -1.01
C GLY A 18 -1.10 12.64 -0.27
N ALA A 19 -0.96 13.01 1.00
CA ALA A 19 -2.08 13.47 1.84
C ALA A 19 -2.95 14.56 1.15
N TRP A 20 -2.34 15.45 0.37
CA TRP A 20 -2.98 16.57 -0.32
C TRP A 20 -3.78 16.17 -1.58
N THR A 21 -3.51 15.00 -2.17
CA THR A 21 -4.08 14.59 -3.47
C THR A 21 -5.52 14.07 -3.41
N LEU A 22 -6.03 13.74 -2.22
CA LEU A 22 -7.45 13.39 -2.03
C LEU A 22 -8.39 14.58 -2.31
N LYS A 23 -7.92 15.81 -2.06
CA LYS A 23 -8.75 17.01 -2.16
C LYS A 23 -9.07 17.41 -3.61
N SER A 24 -8.34 16.88 -4.59
CA SER A 24 -8.42 17.32 -5.99
C SER A 24 -9.05 16.30 -6.95
N LYS A 25 -9.46 15.11 -6.49
CA LYS A 25 -9.87 14.00 -7.38
C LYS A 25 -11.35 13.63 -7.30
N SER A 26 -12.22 14.61 -7.05
CA SER A 26 -13.69 14.46 -7.12
C SER A 26 -14.23 14.73 -8.53
N SER A 27 -13.62 14.15 -9.55
CA SER A 27 -14.16 14.02 -10.91
C SER A 27 -13.18 13.18 -11.71
N ASP A 28 -13.56 11.96 -12.08
CA ASP A 28 -13.56 11.53 -13.49
C ASP A 28 -13.85 10.03 -13.64
N THR A 29 -14.70 9.80 -14.63
CA THR A 29 -15.25 8.60 -15.27
C THR A 29 -14.39 7.32 -15.22
N ALA A 30 -15.00 6.23 -14.73
CA ALA A 30 -14.49 4.87 -14.85
C ALA A 30 -14.81 4.28 -16.23
N GLY A 31 -13.78 3.91 -17.00
CA GLY A 31 -13.89 3.05 -18.18
C GLY A 31 -13.80 1.55 -17.83
N PRO A 32 -14.21 0.64 -18.73
CA PRO A 32 -14.25 -0.78 -18.44
C PRO A 32 -12.87 -1.42 -18.68
N SER A 33 -12.07 -1.53 -17.63
CA SER A 33 -10.87 -2.38 -17.60
C SER A 33 -10.78 -3.12 -16.27
N SER A 34 -10.27 -4.36 -16.29
CA SER A 34 -10.02 -5.27 -15.15
C SER A 34 -8.96 -4.75 -14.14
N THR A 35 -8.67 -3.46 -14.18
CA THR A 35 -7.73 -2.71 -13.35
C THR A 35 -8.51 -1.55 -12.76
N SER A 36 -8.45 -1.38 -11.43
CA SER A 36 -9.07 -0.23 -10.78
C SER A 36 -8.49 1.08 -11.34
N ALA A 37 -9.16 2.21 -11.14
CA ALA A 37 -8.70 3.55 -11.57
C ALA A 37 -7.26 3.91 -11.11
N SER A 38 -6.68 3.11 -10.21
CA SER A 38 -5.32 3.24 -9.67
C SER A 38 -4.29 2.27 -10.29
N GLY A 39 -4.65 1.46 -11.30
CA GLY A 39 -3.75 0.48 -11.92
C GLY A 39 -3.51 -0.78 -11.08
N ILE A 40 -4.38 -1.08 -10.12
CA ILE A 40 -4.24 -2.24 -9.22
C ILE A 40 -5.04 -3.43 -9.78
N PRO A 41 -4.45 -4.63 -9.87
CA PRO A 41 -5.19 -5.84 -10.25
C PRO A 41 -6.31 -6.16 -9.24
N GLU A 42 -7.46 -6.65 -9.73
CA GLU A 42 -8.60 -7.02 -8.88
C GLU A 42 -8.24 -8.03 -7.78
N LYS A 43 -7.30 -8.94 -8.07
CA LYS A 43 -6.80 -9.93 -7.11
C LYS A 43 -6.04 -9.32 -5.93
N LEU A 44 -5.52 -8.10 -6.08
CA LEU A 44 -4.87 -7.30 -5.04
C LEU A 44 -5.76 -6.12 -4.61
N SER A 45 -7.08 -6.27 -4.73
CA SER A 45 -8.02 -5.23 -4.29
C SER A 45 -8.10 -5.15 -2.78
N PHE A 46 -8.47 -3.97 -2.27
CA PHE A 46 -8.60 -3.70 -0.84
C PHE A 46 -9.51 -4.72 -0.15
N SER A 47 -10.66 -5.04 -0.76
CA SER A 47 -11.60 -6.00 -0.19
C SER A 47 -10.98 -7.37 0.05
N ARG A 48 -10.15 -7.86 -0.88
CA ARG A 48 -9.47 -9.16 -0.75
C ARG A 48 -8.39 -9.15 0.33
N VAL A 49 -7.65 -8.04 0.44
CA VAL A 49 -6.67 -7.85 1.53
C VAL A 49 -7.36 -7.86 2.89
N ILE A 50 -8.45 -7.10 3.05
CA ILE A 50 -9.22 -7.06 4.30
C ILE A 50 -9.87 -8.41 4.62
N ASN A 51 -10.32 -9.16 3.60
CA ASN A 51 -10.90 -10.49 3.77
C ASN A 51 -9.87 -11.61 3.98
N ARG A 52 -8.57 -11.29 4.07
CA ARG A 52 -7.47 -12.27 4.23
C ARG A 52 -7.38 -13.28 3.07
N GLU A 53 -7.79 -12.88 1.86
CA GLU A 53 -7.75 -13.71 0.65
C GLU A 53 -6.44 -13.57 -0.16
N THR A 54 -5.49 -12.79 0.34
CA THR A 54 -4.24 -12.45 -0.33
C THR A 54 -3.05 -13.15 0.32
N CYS A 55 -2.04 -13.48 -0.48
CA CYS A 55 -0.82 -14.12 0.01
C CYS A 55 0.28 -13.07 0.27
N PHE A 56 1.39 -13.51 0.88
CA PHE A 56 2.57 -12.68 1.08
C PHE A 56 3.08 -12.12 -0.27
N PRO A 57 3.50 -10.85 -0.38
CA PRO A 57 3.64 -9.80 0.64
C PRO A 57 2.43 -8.86 0.80
N CYS A 58 1.22 -9.32 0.43
CA CYS A 58 0.00 -8.52 0.39
C CYS A 58 -1.05 -8.97 1.42
N ARG A 59 -0.67 -9.66 2.51
CA ARG A 59 -1.61 -10.11 3.54
C ARG A 59 -2.19 -8.93 4.33
N LEU A 60 -3.26 -9.15 5.08
CA LEU A 60 -3.79 -8.14 6.01
C LEU A 60 -2.74 -7.72 7.04
N ASP A 61 -1.97 -8.67 7.56
CA ASP A 61 -0.93 -8.43 8.55
C ASP A 61 0.25 -7.62 7.93
N ASP A 62 0.58 -7.89 6.66
CA ASP A 62 1.56 -7.11 5.91
C ASP A 62 1.09 -5.65 5.73
N PHE A 63 -0.21 -5.46 5.47
CA PHE A 63 -0.80 -4.13 5.35
C PHE A 63 -0.83 -3.37 6.68
N MET A 64 -1.18 -4.05 7.78
CA MET A 64 -1.10 -3.50 9.14
C MET A 64 0.34 -3.11 9.52
N ASN A 65 1.32 -3.97 9.23
CA ASN A 65 2.74 -3.69 9.48
C ASN A 65 3.22 -2.50 8.64
N TYR A 66 2.84 -2.44 7.36
CA TYR A 66 3.16 -1.31 6.49
C TYR A 66 2.61 0.01 7.04
N LEU A 67 1.35 0.03 7.46
CA LEU A 67 0.74 1.21 8.05
C LEU A 67 1.37 1.62 9.38
N THR A 68 1.84 0.66 10.16
CA THR A 68 2.45 0.92 11.47
C THR A 68 3.87 1.47 11.32
N TYR A 69 4.72 0.82 10.53
CA TYR A 69 6.15 1.13 10.48
C TYR A 69 6.55 2.07 9.34
N VAL A 70 5.75 2.14 8.25
CA VAL A 70 6.08 2.94 7.06
C VAL A 70 5.22 4.19 6.95
N GLU A 71 3.90 4.02 6.89
CA GLU A 71 2.98 5.14 6.65
C GLU A 71 2.64 5.89 7.95
N ARG A 72 2.82 5.25 9.12
CA ARG A 72 2.43 5.74 10.46
C ARG A 72 0.98 6.21 10.51
N ASN A 73 0.08 5.39 9.97
CA ASN A 73 -1.35 5.63 9.86
C ASN A 73 -2.14 4.33 10.08
N SER A 74 -1.78 3.59 11.14
CA SER A 74 -2.39 2.28 11.44
C SER A 74 -3.75 2.40 12.13
N GLU A 75 -4.03 3.56 12.73
CA GLU A 75 -5.25 3.89 13.45
C GLU A 75 -6.50 3.76 12.57
N ASN A 76 -6.42 4.22 11.32
CA ASN A 76 -7.52 4.12 10.37
C ASN A 76 -7.92 2.66 10.10
N LEU A 77 -6.93 1.78 9.88
CA LEU A 77 -7.20 0.37 9.60
C LEU A 77 -7.70 -0.36 10.86
N ARG A 78 -7.15 -0.06 12.03
CA ARG A 78 -7.61 -0.59 13.32
C ARG A 78 -9.07 -0.25 13.57
N PHE A 79 -9.42 1.04 13.45
CA PHE A 79 -10.78 1.51 13.62
C PHE A 79 -11.74 0.86 12.62
N TYR A 80 -11.33 0.75 11.35
CA TYR A 80 -12.15 0.12 10.31
C TYR A 80 -12.42 -1.37 10.58
N LEU A 81 -11.40 -2.14 10.98
CA LEU A 81 -11.55 -3.56 11.31
C LEU A 81 -12.42 -3.76 12.56
N TRP A 82 -12.21 -2.94 13.60
CA TRP A 82 -13.06 -2.92 14.79
C TRP A 82 -14.51 -2.64 14.42
N PHE A 83 -14.78 -1.59 13.64
CA PHE A 83 -16.14 -1.20 13.28
C PHE A 83 -16.86 -2.28 12.45
N ARG A 84 -16.13 -2.97 11.56
CA ARG A 84 -16.70 -4.10 10.79
C ARG A 84 -17.17 -5.23 11.70
N LYS A 85 -16.38 -5.55 12.75
CA LYS A 85 -16.77 -6.54 13.77
C LYS A 85 -17.90 -6.01 14.65
N TYR A 86 -17.86 -4.73 15.01
CA TYR A 86 -18.89 -4.07 15.80
C TYR A 86 -20.27 -4.24 15.17
N ILE A 87 -20.39 -3.99 13.85
CA ILE A 87 -21.63 -4.24 13.11
C ILE A 87 -22.05 -5.71 13.21
N GLN A 88 -21.14 -6.66 12.97
CA GLN A 88 -21.49 -8.09 13.00
C GLN A 88 -22.03 -8.53 14.36
N ILE A 89 -21.42 -8.05 15.44
CA ILE A 89 -21.85 -8.40 16.80
C ILE A 89 -23.15 -7.66 17.16
N PHE A 90 -23.29 -6.40 16.76
CA PHE A 90 -24.51 -5.62 16.97
C PHE A 90 -25.70 -6.20 16.21
N ASP A 91 -25.51 -6.62 14.96
CA ASP A 91 -26.54 -7.26 14.13
C ASP A 91 -26.98 -8.62 14.69
N ALA A 92 -26.08 -9.32 15.39
CA ALA A 92 -26.35 -10.59 16.06
C ALA A 92 -27.12 -10.45 17.39
N LEU A 93 -27.29 -9.24 17.93
CA LEU A 93 -28.09 -8.99 19.13
C LEU A 93 -29.58 -9.30 18.90
N SER A 94 -30.31 -9.54 19.99
CA SER A 94 -31.76 -9.64 19.93
C SER A 94 -32.39 -8.27 19.60
N GLU A 95 -33.57 -8.28 18.97
CA GLU A 95 -34.29 -7.04 18.64
C GLU A 95 -34.63 -6.19 19.88
N ASN A 96 -34.82 -6.85 21.04
CA ASN A 96 -35.03 -6.18 22.32
C ASN A 96 -33.80 -5.37 22.73
N GLU A 97 -32.60 -5.94 22.61
CA GLU A 97 -31.34 -5.25 22.94
C GLU A 97 -31.02 -4.15 21.93
N LYS A 98 -31.29 -4.38 20.63
CA LYS A 98 -31.12 -3.35 19.59
C LYS A 98 -32.01 -2.15 19.84
N SER A 99 -33.23 -2.37 20.33
CA SER A 99 -34.19 -1.29 20.63
C SER A 99 -33.73 -0.34 21.74
N LEU A 100 -32.79 -0.78 22.60
CA LEU A 100 -32.17 0.05 23.63
C LEU A 100 -31.21 1.10 23.04
N SER A 101 -30.69 0.86 21.83
CA SER A 101 -29.77 1.75 21.13
C SER A 101 -30.49 2.43 19.95
N PRO A 102 -31.08 3.62 20.14
CA PRO A 102 -31.83 4.29 19.09
C PRO A 102 -30.92 4.68 17.91
N ILE A 103 -31.48 4.67 16.70
CA ILE A 103 -30.78 5.10 15.49
C ILE A 103 -30.43 6.58 15.61
N TRP A 104 -29.14 6.92 15.55
CA TRP A 104 -28.70 8.30 15.42
C TRP A 104 -28.96 8.83 14.01
N GLU A 105 -29.75 9.90 13.92
CA GLU A 105 -29.86 10.73 12.73
C GLU A 105 -29.09 12.03 12.94
N SER A 106 -28.11 12.28 12.08
CA SER A 106 -27.28 13.49 12.18
C SER A 106 -28.09 14.76 11.89
N PRO A 107 -28.06 15.77 12.78
CA PRO A 107 -28.65 17.07 12.51
C PRO A 107 -27.98 17.81 11.33
N PHE A 108 -26.73 17.45 11.02
CA PHE A 108 -25.87 18.13 10.05
C PHE A 108 -25.88 17.45 8.67
N LEU A 109 -26.12 16.13 8.63
CA LEU A 109 -26.29 15.36 7.40
C LEU A 109 -27.78 15.24 7.05
N LYS A 110 -28.49 16.38 6.95
CA LYS A 110 -29.86 16.37 6.42
C LYS A 110 -29.81 15.96 4.95
N ASP A 111 -30.43 14.82 4.64
CA ASP A 111 -30.61 14.37 3.27
C ASP A 111 -31.50 15.37 2.52
N LYS A 112 -30.91 16.09 1.56
CA LYS A 112 -31.62 17.08 0.74
C LYS A 112 -32.72 16.47 -0.14
N THR A 113 -32.81 15.13 -0.21
CA THR A 113 -33.82 14.43 -1.01
C THR A 113 -35.11 14.08 -0.26
N LYS A 114 -35.16 14.25 1.08
CA LYS A 114 -36.40 14.04 1.84
C LYS A 114 -37.31 15.29 1.80
N PRO A 115 -38.62 15.17 1.51
CA PRO A 115 -39.53 16.30 1.51
C PRO A 115 -39.67 16.95 2.89
N LYS A 116 -39.82 18.27 2.91
CA LYS A 116 -39.84 19.13 4.13
C LYS A 116 -40.95 18.78 5.13
N ALA A 117 -42.00 18.06 4.70
CA ALA A 117 -43.13 17.64 5.53
C ALA A 117 -42.79 16.45 6.46
N ASP A 118 -41.94 15.52 6.02
CA ASP A 118 -41.59 14.32 6.81
C ASP A 118 -40.62 14.65 7.95
N LEU A 119 -39.85 15.74 7.80
CA LEU A 119 -38.92 16.26 8.81
C LEU A 119 -39.65 16.88 10.01
N ALA A 120 -40.84 17.48 9.80
CA ALA A 120 -41.64 18.07 10.88
C ALA A 120 -42.34 17.01 11.74
N VAL A 121 -42.70 15.86 11.14
CA VAL A 121 -43.33 14.73 11.86
C VAL A 121 -42.30 13.92 12.67
N ALA A 122 -41.03 13.93 12.26
CA ALA A 122 -39.94 13.28 13.00
C ALA A 122 -39.50 14.06 14.25
N GLU A 123 -39.57 15.40 14.23
CA GLU A 123 -39.25 16.25 15.39
C GLU A 123 -40.27 16.09 16.55
N GLU A 124 -41.47 15.56 16.29
CA GLU A 124 -42.56 15.43 17.26
C GLU A 124 -42.56 14.09 18.03
N LYS A 125 -41.80 13.08 17.58
CA LYS A 125 -41.57 11.86 18.36
C LYS A 125 -40.49 12.14 19.41
N GLY A 126 -40.92 12.61 20.56
CA GLY A 126 -40.07 12.90 21.72
C GLY A 126 -38.99 11.84 21.92
N ALA A 127 -37.74 12.30 21.98
CA ALA A 127 -36.60 11.50 22.37
C ALA A 127 -36.92 10.90 23.75
N VAL A 128 -37.24 9.62 23.80
CA VAL A 128 -37.19 8.87 25.05
C VAL A 128 -35.73 9.00 25.52
N GLU A 129 -35.50 9.71 26.62
CA GLU A 129 -34.21 9.72 27.31
C GLU A 129 -33.97 8.30 27.85
N ILE A 130 -33.48 7.43 26.98
CA ILE A 130 -32.98 6.11 27.36
C ILE A 130 -31.67 6.37 28.08
N ASP A 131 -31.54 5.90 29.32
CA ASP A 131 -30.28 5.96 30.07
C ASP A 131 -29.17 5.29 29.23
N PRO A 132 -28.13 6.04 28.81
CA PRO A 132 -27.06 5.52 27.98
C PRO A 132 -26.30 4.35 28.62
N SER A 133 -26.38 4.23 29.96
CA SER A 133 -25.71 3.19 30.74
C SER A 133 -26.27 1.79 30.51
N GLY A 134 -27.54 1.67 30.11
CA GLY A 134 -28.21 0.40 29.84
C GLY A 134 -28.03 -0.15 28.42
N GLN A 135 -27.29 0.57 27.57
CA GLN A 135 -27.12 0.20 26.17
C GLN A 135 -26.09 -0.92 25.97
N PRO A 136 -26.30 -1.84 25.01
CA PRO A 136 -25.33 -2.87 24.69
C PRO A 136 -24.00 -2.26 24.24
N PHE A 137 -22.90 -2.91 24.66
CA PHE A 137 -21.52 -2.56 24.32
C PHE A 137 -21.07 -1.15 24.74
N ARG A 138 -21.71 -0.54 25.75
CA ARG A 138 -21.38 0.82 26.17
C ARG A 138 -19.91 1.01 26.58
N SER A 139 -19.39 0.11 27.41
CA SER A 139 -17.98 0.13 27.85
C SER A 139 -16.98 0.03 26.71
N GLU A 140 -17.31 -0.74 25.67
CA GLU A 140 -16.48 -0.89 24.47
C GLU A 140 -16.50 0.38 23.62
N VAL A 141 -17.68 0.98 23.41
CA VAL A 141 -17.81 2.26 22.69
C VAL A 141 -17.07 3.38 23.41
N ASP A 142 -17.14 3.44 24.75
CA ASP A 142 -16.41 4.44 25.54
C ASP A 142 -14.89 4.25 25.43
N ARG A 143 -14.41 3.00 25.46
CA ARG A 143 -12.98 2.67 25.25
C ARG A 143 -12.49 3.15 23.89
N ILE A 144 -13.24 2.84 22.83
CA ILE A 144 -12.89 3.19 21.45
C ILE A 144 -12.97 4.69 21.22
N THR A 145 -13.92 5.37 21.88
CA THR A 145 -14.02 6.83 21.88
C THR A 145 -12.76 7.45 22.48
N GLN A 146 -12.29 6.95 23.62
CA GLN A 146 -11.04 7.42 24.24
C GLN A 146 -9.79 7.10 23.39
N MET A 147 -9.78 5.95 22.72
CA MET A 147 -8.63 5.51 21.93
C MET A 147 -8.49 6.22 20.58
N PHE A 148 -9.59 6.48 19.88
CA PHE A 148 -9.57 6.97 18.49
C PHE A 148 -10.17 8.36 18.28
N LEU A 149 -11.05 8.82 19.16
CA LEU A 149 -11.79 10.08 18.98
C LEU A 149 -11.37 11.19 19.96
N ALA A 150 -10.81 10.82 21.11
CA ALA A 150 -10.32 11.79 22.09
C ALA A 150 -9.12 12.57 21.53
N PRO A 151 -9.05 13.89 21.79
CA PRO A 151 -7.90 14.70 21.39
C PRO A 151 -6.64 14.24 22.13
N LEU A 152 -5.50 14.28 21.44
CA LEU A 152 -4.17 13.86 21.93
C LEU A 152 -4.05 12.37 22.24
N SER A 153 -5.00 11.56 21.75
CA SER A 153 -4.91 10.11 21.89
C SER A 153 -3.82 9.54 20.97
N PRO A 154 -3.05 8.52 21.38
CA PRO A 154 -1.99 7.95 20.54
C PRO A 154 -2.50 7.37 19.21
N PHE A 155 -3.78 7.01 19.12
CA PHE A 155 -4.42 6.51 17.90
C PHE A 155 -5.55 7.44 17.42
N GLU A 156 -5.43 8.73 17.74
CA GLU A 156 -6.39 9.75 17.31
C GLU A 156 -6.58 9.75 15.79
N LEU A 157 -7.84 9.60 15.35
CA LEU A 157 -8.19 9.66 13.94
C LEU A 157 -8.09 11.11 13.41
N ASN A 158 -7.56 11.23 12.19
CA ASN A 158 -7.47 12.49 11.47
C ASN A 158 -8.85 12.91 10.89
N LEU A 159 -9.71 13.43 11.76
CA LEU A 159 -11.07 13.85 11.44
C LEU A 159 -11.20 15.38 11.45
N SER A 160 -12.16 15.90 10.68
CA SER A 160 -12.52 17.30 10.80
C SER A 160 -13.14 17.59 12.18
N GLY A 161 -12.93 18.81 12.70
CA GLY A 161 -13.51 19.20 14.00
C GLY A 161 -15.03 19.13 14.04
N ARG A 162 -15.70 19.28 12.88
CA ARG A 162 -17.15 19.09 12.75
C ARG A 162 -17.53 17.62 12.97
N ASP A 163 -16.90 16.71 12.24
CA ASP A 163 -17.27 15.28 12.29
C ASP A 163 -16.93 14.69 13.65
N ARG A 164 -15.80 15.09 14.25
CA ARG A 164 -15.45 14.69 15.61
C ARG A 164 -16.52 15.11 16.62
N LYS A 165 -16.94 16.39 16.59
CA LYS A 165 -17.96 16.88 17.51
C LYS A 165 -19.29 16.15 17.32
N GLU A 166 -19.67 15.91 16.07
CA GLU A 166 -20.90 15.20 15.72
C GLU A 166 -20.91 13.78 16.29
N VAL A 167 -19.81 13.05 16.13
CA VAL A 167 -19.69 11.65 16.56
C VAL A 167 -19.65 11.57 18.07
N LEU A 168 -18.91 12.45 18.74
CA LEU A 168 -18.88 12.50 20.20
C LEU A 168 -20.28 12.81 20.77
N THR A 169 -21.06 13.66 20.10
CA THR A 169 -22.45 13.94 20.48
C THR A 169 -23.36 12.73 20.24
N ALA A 170 -23.15 12.03 19.12
CA ALA A 170 -23.90 10.81 18.81
C ALA A 170 -23.63 9.72 19.86
N LEU A 171 -22.35 9.45 20.14
CA LEU A 171 -21.91 8.41 21.07
C LEU A 171 -22.29 8.72 22.53
N SER A 172 -22.43 10.00 22.91
CA SER A 172 -22.97 10.32 24.24
C SER A 172 -24.41 9.82 24.41
N THR A 173 -25.18 9.71 23.33
CA THR A 173 -26.62 9.37 23.36
C THR A 173 -26.93 7.91 22.99
N THR A 174 -26.20 7.33 22.03
CA THR A 174 -26.50 5.98 21.52
C THR A 174 -25.24 5.21 21.19
N THR A 175 -25.26 3.90 21.40
CA THR A 175 -24.25 2.97 20.90
C THR A 175 -24.54 2.48 19.48
N HIS A 176 -25.69 2.79 18.89
CA HIS A 176 -26.07 2.26 17.57
C HIS A 176 -25.00 2.54 16.49
N PRO A 177 -24.69 1.61 15.56
CA PRO A 177 -23.65 1.79 14.52
C PRO A 177 -23.80 3.04 13.66
N SER A 178 -25.02 3.58 13.52
CA SER A 178 -25.26 4.84 12.79
C SER A 178 -24.61 6.07 13.42
N ALA A 179 -24.23 6.02 14.71
CA ALA A 179 -23.48 7.09 15.37
C ALA A 179 -22.11 7.35 14.71
N PHE A 180 -21.50 6.33 14.11
CA PHE A 180 -20.20 6.44 13.43
C PHE A 180 -20.30 6.87 11.96
N LYS A 181 -21.51 7.08 11.42
CA LYS A 181 -21.77 7.30 9.99
C LYS A 181 -21.00 8.48 9.39
N SER A 182 -20.69 9.51 10.16
CA SER A 182 -19.91 10.68 9.71
C SER A 182 -18.41 10.42 9.61
N VAL A 183 -17.84 9.50 10.39
CA VAL A 183 -16.41 9.14 10.39
C VAL A 183 -16.07 8.15 9.28
N LEU A 184 -16.93 7.14 9.12
CA LEU A 184 -16.61 5.96 8.31
C LEU A 184 -16.23 6.27 6.86
N PRO A 185 -16.95 7.16 6.13
CA PRO A 185 -16.57 7.48 4.77
C PRO A 185 -15.16 8.07 4.68
N GLN A 186 -14.70 8.83 5.68
CA GLN A 186 -13.37 9.43 5.68
C GLN A 186 -12.29 8.38 5.90
N VAL A 187 -12.47 7.51 6.89
CA VAL A 187 -11.54 6.41 7.18
C VAL A 187 -11.46 5.45 5.99
N GLU A 188 -12.62 5.04 5.45
CA GLU A 188 -12.68 4.12 4.32
C GLU A 188 -12.06 4.75 3.06
N THR A 189 -12.34 6.01 2.78
CA THR A 189 -11.75 6.73 1.64
C THR A 189 -10.24 6.83 1.79
N SER A 190 -9.74 7.20 2.98
CA SER A 190 -8.31 7.26 3.28
C SER A 190 -7.63 5.91 3.03
N LEU A 191 -8.19 4.83 3.57
CA LEU A 191 -7.65 3.49 3.39
C LEU A 191 -7.68 3.02 1.93
N ARG A 192 -8.80 3.17 1.23
CA ARG A 192 -8.97 2.66 -0.14
C ARG A 192 -8.22 3.48 -1.18
N GLN A 193 -8.16 4.80 -1.02
CA GLN A 193 -7.65 5.71 -2.05
C GLN A 193 -6.22 6.17 -1.78
N GLN A 194 -5.75 6.21 -0.52
CA GLN A 194 -4.38 6.61 -0.19
C GLN A 194 -3.53 5.41 0.24
N SER A 195 -3.88 4.80 1.38
CA SER A 195 -2.99 3.84 2.01
C SER A 195 -2.88 2.53 1.24
N HIS A 196 -3.99 2.02 0.70
CA HIS A 196 -3.99 0.78 -0.07
C HIS A 196 -3.17 0.86 -1.37
N PRO A 197 -3.32 1.88 -2.24
CA PRO A 197 -2.45 2.03 -3.39
C PRO A 197 -0.97 2.21 -3.02
N ASN A 198 -0.67 2.95 -1.96
CA ASN A 198 0.68 3.13 -1.45
C ASN A 198 1.27 1.80 -0.95
N PHE A 199 0.49 1.01 -0.22
CA PHE A 199 0.83 -0.34 0.22
C PHE A 199 1.09 -1.27 -0.95
N VAL A 200 0.19 -1.35 -1.94
CA VAL A 200 0.38 -2.22 -3.12
C VAL A 200 1.63 -1.80 -3.89
N ARG A 201 1.87 -0.50 -4.09
CA ARG A 201 3.10 -0.01 -4.71
C ARG A 201 4.34 -0.48 -3.95
N TYR A 202 4.27 -0.45 -2.63
CA TYR A 202 5.32 -0.88 -1.72
C TYR A 202 5.55 -2.40 -1.77
N ALA A 203 4.47 -3.19 -1.73
CA ALA A 203 4.46 -4.64 -1.84
C ALA A 203 5.01 -5.13 -3.20
N LEU A 204 4.81 -4.34 -4.26
CA LEU A 204 5.40 -4.63 -5.58
C LEU A 204 6.92 -4.40 -5.63
N SER A 205 7.52 -3.68 -4.68
CA SER A 205 8.97 -3.47 -4.62
C SER A 205 9.70 -4.78 -4.31
N THR A 206 10.69 -5.14 -5.11
CA THR A 206 11.50 -6.36 -4.88
C THR A 206 12.79 -6.03 -4.13
N ALA A 207 13.29 -4.81 -4.28
CA ALA A 207 14.58 -4.39 -3.76
C ALA A 207 14.45 -3.40 -2.59
N ASN A 208 15.39 -3.49 -1.64
CA ASN A 208 15.52 -2.54 -0.54
C ASN A 208 16.08 -1.18 -1.02
N HIS A 209 16.00 -0.15 -0.16
CA HIS A 209 16.42 1.20 -0.54
C HIS A 209 17.91 1.30 -0.90
N GLY A 210 18.77 0.50 -0.26
CA GLY A 210 20.20 0.43 -0.53
C GLY A 210 20.53 -0.19 -1.90
N ARG A 211 19.93 -1.34 -2.24
CA ARG A 211 20.01 -1.99 -3.55
C ARG A 211 19.44 -1.11 -4.64
N VAL A 212 18.31 -0.44 -4.39
CA VAL A 212 17.74 0.53 -5.33
C VAL A 212 18.71 1.67 -5.61
N ALA A 213 19.34 2.23 -4.58
CA ALA A 213 20.37 3.24 -4.75
C ALA A 213 21.55 2.71 -5.57
N ALA A 214 22.05 1.52 -5.26
CA ALA A 214 23.16 0.90 -6.00
C ALA A 214 22.82 0.60 -7.47
N MET A 215 21.61 0.11 -7.76
CA MET A 215 21.16 -0.10 -9.14
C MET A 215 21.08 1.23 -9.91
N ARG A 216 20.58 2.29 -9.28
CA ARG A 216 20.51 3.62 -9.91
C ARG A 216 21.90 4.19 -10.17
N TRP A 217 22.75 4.26 -9.14
CA TRP A 217 24.10 4.82 -9.26
C TRP A 217 25.00 3.98 -10.17
N GLY A 218 24.98 2.65 -10.01
CA GLY A 218 25.71 1.73 -10.88
C GLY A 218 25.24 1.81 -12.33
N GLY A 219 23.92 1.93 -12.56
CA GLY A 219 23.35 2.16 -13.89
C GLY A 219 23.80 3.48 -14.50
N PHE A 220 23.78 4.59 -13.75
CA PHE A 220 24.28 5.89 -14.23
C PHE A 220 25.77 5.85 -14.58
N ILE A 221 26.60 5.23 -13.73
CA ILE A 221 28.03 5.05 -14.00
C ILE A 221 28.23 4.24 -15.29
N LEU A 222 27.45 3.17 -15.48
CA LEU A 222 27.55 2.35 -16.68
C LEU A 222 27.11 3.10 -17.95
N ILE A 223 26.13 4.00 -17.86
CA ILE A 223 25.76 4.91 -18.96
C ILE A 223 26.92 5.86 -19.30
N LEU A 224 27.57 6.47 -18.30
CA LEU A 224 28.72 7.36 -18.51
C LEU A 224 29.89 6.60 -19.16
N VAL A 225 30.17 5.38 -18.70
CA VAL A 225 31.18 4.50 -19.30
C VAL A 225 30.81 4.13 -20.73
N ALA A 226 29.54 3.84 -21.02
CA ALA A 226 29.07 3.56 -22.37
C ALA A 226 29.29 4.76 -23.31
N ILE A 227 29.03 5.99 -22.85
CA ILE A 227 29.28 7.21 -23.61
C ILE A 227 30.79 7.41 -23.83
N ALA A 228 31.61 7.23 -22.80
CA ALA A 228 33.06 7.34 -22.91
C ALA A 228 33.64 6.31 -23.90
N LEU A 229 33.18 5.06 -23.84
CA LEU A 229 33.54 4.01 -24.79
C LEU A 229 33.07 4.32 -26.21
N ALA A 230 31.85 4.86 -26.36
CA ALA A 230 31.34 5.28 -27.67
C ALA A 230 32.24 6.33 -28.31
N VAL A 231 32.65 7.35 -27.55
CA VAL A 231 33.55 8.41 -28.03
C VAL A 231 34.95 7.85 -28.30
N GLY A 232 35.55 7.14 -27.34
CA GLY A 232 36.92 6.64 -27.43
C GLY A 232 37.12 5.64 -28.58
N LEU A 233 36.19 4.70 -28.76
CA LEU A 233 36.23 3.71 -29.84
C LEU A 233 35.91 4.32 -31.21
N SER A 234 35.17 5.44 -31.26
CA SER A 234 34.85 6.11 -32.53
C SER A 234 36.03 6.85 -33.15
N LEU A 235 37.00 7.22 -32.33
CA LEU A 235 38.21 7.94 -32.72
C LEU A 235 39.40 7.03 -33.08
N GLY A 236 39.29 5.71 -32.85
CA GLY A 236 40.36 4.73 -33.11
C GLY A 236 40.09 3.79 -34.29
N LYS A 237 41.13 3.05 -34.70
CA LYS A 237 41.08 2.03 -35.77
C LYS A 237 40.51 0.68 -35.31
N VAL A 238 39.33 0.70 -34.70
CA VAL A 238 38.67 -0.51 -34.19
C VAL A 238 37.64 -1.01 -35.21
N PRO A 239 37.47 -2.33 -35.41
CA PRO A 239 36.44 -2.86 -36.31
C PRO A 239 35.04 -2.33 -35.93
N LYS A 240 34.24 -2.02 -36.96
CA LYS A 240 32.91 -1.40 -36.82
C LYS A 240 32.00 -2.15 -35.84
N ALA A 241 32.07 -3.49 -35.81
CA ALA A 241 31.27 -4.31 -34.92
C ALA A 241 31.60 -4.07 -33.43
N VAL A 242 32.87 -3.94 -33.06
CA VAL A 242 33.30 -3.68 -31.67
C VAL A 242 32.98 -2.24 -31.28
N ARG A 243 33.23 -1.29 -32.19
CA ARG A 243 32.93 0.13 -32.01
C ARG A 243 31.46 0.40 -31.68
N VAL A 244 30.55 -0.32 -32.33
CA VAL A 244 29.10 -0.16 -32.10
C VAL A 244 28.61 -1.09 -30.99
N GLY A 245 29.04 -2.34 -31.00
CA GLY A 245 28.52 -3.39 -30.11
C GLY A 245 28.81 -3.13 -28.64
N VAL A 246 30.06 -2.81 -28.28
CA VAL A 246 30.46 -2.64 -26.87
C VAL A 246 29.72 -1.48 -26.19
N PRO A 247 29.69 -0.25 -26.77
CA PRO A 247 28.95 0.86 -26.15
C PRO A 247 27.43 0.63 -26.10
N THR A 248 26.86 0.01 -27.13
CA THR A 248 25.42 -0.27 -27.19
C THR A 248 25.00 -1.28 -26.13
N PHE A 249 25.79 -2.33 -25.91
CA PHE A 249 25.55 -3.33 -24.87
C PHE A 249 25.69 -2.73 -23.46
N ALA A 250 26.74 -1.92 -23.23
CA ALA A 250 26.91 -1.22 -21.96
C ALA A 250 25.74 -0.26 -21.67
N LEU A 251 25.30 0.51 -22.68
CA LEU A 251 24.15 1.39 -22.55
C LEU A 251 22.87 0.61 -22.19
N PHE A 252 22.66 -0.56 -22.78
CA PHE A 252 21.46 -1.37 -22.54
C PHE A 252 21.33 -1.76 -21.06
N PHE A 253 22.41 -2.31 -20.47
CA PHE A 253 22.39 -2.67 -19.06
C PHE A 253 22.36 -1.43 -18.15
N GLY A 254 22.98 -0.32 -18.57
CA GLY A 254 22.94 0.93 -17.83
C GLY A 254 21.52 1.49 -17.71
N VAL A 255 20.83 1.67 -18.85
CA VAL A 255 19.45 2.18 -18.91
C VAL A 255 18.49 1.22 -18.23
N ALA A 256 18.59 -0.09 -18.48
CA ALA A 256 17.75 -1.08 -17.82
C ALA A 256 17.88 -1.02 -16.29
N SER A 257 19.12 -0.94 -15.77
CA SER A 257 19.38 -0.86 -14.32
C SER A 257 18.82 0.42 -13.68
N VAL A 258 18.88 1.56 -14.37
CA VAL A 258 18.29 2.82 -13.88
C VAL A 258 16.76 2.73 -13.83
N LEU A 259 16.12 2.20 -14.89
CA LEU A 259 14.66 2.05 -14.96
C LEU A 259 14.14 1.06 -13.91
N ASP A 260 14.81 -0.08 -13.75
CA ASP A 260 14.55 -1.08 -12.71
C ASP A 260 14.69 -0.46 -11.31
N GLY A 261 15.75 0.32 -11.08
CA GLY A 261 15.95 1.08 -9.86
C GLY A 261 14.86 2.14 -9.62
N GLN A 262 14.38 2.85 -10.64
CA GLN A 262 13.27 3.81 -10.47
C GLN A 262 11.96 3.14 -10.05
N ARG A 263 11.73 1.92 -10.53
CA ARG A 263 10.58 1.09 -10.17
C ARG A 263 10.86 0.19 -8.96
N SER A 264 12.03 0.26 -8.33
CA SER A 264 12.39 -0.59 -7.18
C SER A 264 12.19 -2.09 -7.41
N VAL A 265 12.31 -2.53 -8.67
CA VAL A 265 12.28 -3.95 -9.05
C VAL A 265 13.68 -4.31 -9.49
N CYS A 266 14.19 -5.46 -9.05
CA CYS A 266 15.51 -5.95 -9.46
C CYS A 266 15.31 -7.20 -10.32
N LEU A 267 15.81 -7.17 -11.55
CA LEU A 267 15.76 -8.32 -12.47
C LEU A 267 16.35 -9.60 -11.85
N VAL A 268 17.46 -9.48 -11.12
CA VAL A 268 18.16 -10.62 -10.50
C VAL A 268 17.35 -11.25 -9.37
N LEU A 269 16.73 -10.45 -8.52
CA LEU A 269 15.90 -10.97 -7.44
C LEU A 269 14.62 -11.61 -8.01
N LEU A 270 14.03 -10.99 -9.03
CA LEU A 270 12.83 -11.51 -9.69
C LEU A 270 13.09 -12.85 -10.39
N SER A 271 14.25 -13.02 -11.03
CA SER A 271 14.61 -14.28 -11.69
C SER A 271 14.77 -15.41 -10.68
N LEU A 272 15.33 -15.13 -9.50
CA LEU A 272 15.46 -16.07 -8.40
C LEU A 272 14.13 -16.31 -7.64
N GLY A 273 13.08 -15.53 -7.93
CA GLY A 273 11.82 -15.60 -7.19
C GLY A 273 11.95 -15.12 -5.75
N LEU A 274 12.92 -14.24 -5.50
CA LEU A 274 13.28 -13.70 -4.20
C LEU A 274 12.90 -12.23 -4.11
N ARG A 275 12.69 -11.76 -2.87
CA ARG A 275 12.49 -10.36 -2.52
C ARG A 275 13.38 -10.00 -1.34
N ASP A 276 13.95 -8.80 -1.34
CA ASP A 276 14.65 -8.29 -0.16
C ASP A 276 13.66 -8.12 0.99
N ARG A 277 14.04 -8.57 2.18
CA ARG A 277 13.31 -8.32 3.41
C ARG A 277 13.40 -6.84 3.80
N PHE A 278 12.29 -6.29 4.30
CA PHE A 278 12.28 -4.97 4.92
C PHE A 278 12.53 -5.04 6.43
N ALA A 279 13.09 -3.96 7.00
CA ALA A 279 13.60 -3.94 8.38
C ALA A 279 12.57 -4.32 9.46
N TRP A 280 11.27 -4.22 9.17
CA TRP A 280 10.18 -4.59 10.08
C TRP A 280 9.57 -5.97 9.83
N GLU A 281 9.89 -6.68 8.75
CA GLU A 281 9.35 -8.03 8.44
C GLU A 281 10.10 -9.11 9.28
N LYS A 282 9.39 -10.00 10.02
CA LYS A 282 10.03 -11.06 10.84
C LYS A 282 10.29 -12.35 10.04
N ASP A 283 11.23 -13.18 10.51
CA ASP A 283 11.50 -14.54 9.98
C ASP A 283 10.30 -15.49 10.08
N THR A 284 9.44 -15.32 11.08
CA THR A 284 8.24 -16.15 11.29
C THR A 284 7.13 -15.83 10.31
N ASP A 285 7.08 -14.61 9.77
CA ASP A 285 6.01 -14.14 8.88
C ASP A 285 6.15 -14.74 7.46
N CYS A 286 7.32 -15.32 7.14
CA CYS A 286 7.72 -15.78 5.80
C CYS A 286 7.75 -17.29 5.58
N MET A 287 7.31 -18.10 6.56
CA MET A 287 7.23 -19.55 6.39
C MET A 287 6.18 -19.91 5.32
N CYS A 288 6.63 -20.56 4.25
CA CYS A 288 5.77 -21.18 3.25
C CYS A 288 5.26 -22.53 3.79
N ASP A 289 3.94 -22.66 3.95
CA ASP A 289 3.11 -23.88 3.80
C ASP A 289 3.72 -25.27 4.09
N SER A 290 4.42 -25.49 5.21
CA SER A 290 4.65 -26.89 5.64
C SER A 290 4.53 -27.17 7.13
N GLN A 291 4.32 -26.17 7.99
CA GLN A 291 4.08 -26.41 9.43
C GLN A 291 3.10 -25.42 10.08
N VAL A 292 2.19 -24.82 9.31
CA VAL A 292 1.08 -24.07 9.88
C VAL A 292 -0.16 -24.97 9.85
N VAL A 293 -0.18 -25.88 10.81
CA VAL A 293 -1.37 -26.63 11.23
C VAL A 293 -2.48 -25.60 11.50
N GLU A 294 -3.69 -25.95 11.08
CA GLU A 294 -5.06 -25.47 11.40
C GLU A 294 -5.30 -24.43 12.53
N CYS A 295 -4.36 -24.23 13.45
CA CYS A 295 -4.37 -23.29 14.57
C CYS A 295 -4.21 -21.79 14.21
N ASP A 296 -3.71 -21.43 13.01
CA ASP A 296 -3.39 -20.03 12.71
C ASP A 296 -4.49 -19.23 11.99
N LEU A 297 -5.52 -19.88 11.43
CA LEU A 297 -6.71 -19.13 10.99
C LEU A 297 -7.42 -18.50 12.20
N GLU A 298 -7.41 -19.22 13.33
CA GLU A 298 -7.83 -18.69 14.62
C GLU A 298 -6.83 -17.63 15.10
N LYS A 299 -5.52 -17.90 15.23
CA LYS A 299 -4.57 -16.91 15.77
C LYS A 299 -4.43 -15.63 14.94
N ALA A 300 -4.49 -15.67 13.61
CA ALA A 300 -4.49 -14.46 12.80
C ALA A 300 -5.78 -13.65 13.02
N SER A 301 -6.91 -14.32 13.28
CA SER A 301 -8.14 -13.67 13.74
C SER A 301 -8.01 -13.10 15.16
N THR A 302 -7.29 -13.79 16.06
CA THR A 302 -7.03 -13.39 17.46
C THR A 302 -6.03 -12.22 17.57
N ILE A 303 -5.00 -12.16 16.72
CA ILE A 303 -4.01 -11.06 16.67
C ILE A 303 -4.69 -9.71 16.36
N SER A 304 -5.83 -9.72 15.66
CA SER A 304 -6.60 -8.48 15.42
C SER A 304 -7.40 -8.00 16.62
N PHE A 305 -7.63 -8.86 17.62
CA PHE A 305 -8.54 -8.59 18.74
C PHE A 305 -7.83 -8.47 20.09
N ASP A 306 -6.79 -9.26 20.37
CA ASP A 306 -5.92 -9.08 21.55
C ASP A 306 -5.18 -7.73 21.53
N LEU A 307 -5.13 -7.05 20.37
CA LEU A 307 -4.60 -5.70 20.20
C LEU A 307 -5.45 -4.61 20.90
N PHE A 308 -6.71 -4.90 21.24
CA PHE A 308 -7.64 -3.97 21.88
C PHE A 308 -7.88 -4.25 23.37
N ASP A 309 -7.63 -5.50 23.82
CA ASP A 309 -7.79 -5.91 25.24
C ASP A 309 -6.48 -5.79 26.06
N GLY A 310 -5.33 -5.59 25.42
CA GLY A 310 -4.04 -5.38 26.08
C GLY A 310 -3.33 -4.08 25.67
N PRO A 311 -2.31 -3.61 26.43
CA PRO A 311 -1.37 -2.63 25.93
C PRO A 311 -0.82 -3.17 24.62
N ILE A 312 -0.84 -2.36 23.56
CA ILE A 312 -0.22 -2.72 22.29
C ILE A 312 1.17 -3.23 22.62
N PRO A 313 1.55 -4.46 22.21
CA PRO A 313 2.90 -4.92 22.42
C PRO A 313 3.81 -3.93 21.71
N ARG A 314 4.41 -3.00 22.47
CA ARG A 314 5.58 -2.29 22.03
C ARG A 314 6.63 -3.38 21.98
N ASP A 315 6.77 -3.94 20.79
CA ASP A 315 7.85 -4.85 20.47
C ASP A 315 9.11 -3.97 20.44
N GLU A 316 9.57 -3.56 21.63
CA GLU A 316 10.73 -2.69 21.85
C GLU A 316 11.95 -3.30 21.17
N ASP A 317 12.02 -4.63 21.15
CA ASP A 317 13.00 -5.40 20.39
C ASP A 317 12.88 -5.13 18.89
N ARG A 318 11.68 -5.12 18.32
CA ARG A 318 11.44 -4.83 16.89
C ARG A 318 11.79 -3.39 16.53
N GLU A 319 11.44 -2.41 17.37
CA GLU A 319 11.83 -1.01 17.15
C GLU A 319 13.35 -0.82 17.27
N ALA A 320 13.99 -1.47 18.24
CA ALA A 320 15.44 -1.45 18.39
C ALA A 320 16.15 -2.14 17.22
N ILE A 321 15.58 -3.23 16.69
CA ILE A 321 16.06 -3.89 15.47
C ILE A 321 15.95 -2.94 14.28
N ILE A 322 14.79 -2.30 14.07
CA ILE A 322 14.58 -1.31 12.99
C ILE A 322 15.60 -0.17 13.10
N GLN A 323 15.79 0.40 14.30
CA GLN A 323 16.77 1.48 14.53
C GLN A 323 18.21 1.02 14.27
N LYS A 324 18.58 -0.21 14.66
CA LYS A 324 19.88 -0.80 14.34
C LYS A 324 20.05 -0.98 12.83
N PHE A 325 18.99 -1.33 12.11
CA PHE A 325 18.99 -1.44 10.66
C PHE A 325 19.14 -0.07 9.98
N GLU A 326 18.40 0.95 10.40
CA GLU A 326 18.49 2.30 9.81
C GLU A 326 19.87 2.94 10.00
N LYS A 327 20.55 2.65 11.11
CA LYS A 327 21.91 3.16 11.41
C LYS A 327 23.02 2.53 10.56
N ARG A 328 22.74 1.48 9.77
CA ARG A 328 23.74 0.80 8.94
C ARG A 328 24.00 1.58 7.62
N ASN A 329 25.26 1.68 7.22
CA ASN A 329 25.66 2.37 5.99
C ASN A 329 25.08 1.71 4.73
N VAL A 330 24.83 2.48 3.67
CA VAL A 330 24.26 2.03 2.38
C VAL A 330 24.99 0.81 1.79
N ILE A 331 26.32 0.77 1.91
CA ILE A 331 27.16 -0.34 1.42
C ILE A 331 26.87 -1.64 2.20
N SER A 332 26.63 -1.53 3.50
CA SER A 332 26.26 -2.70 4.31
C SER A 332 24.83 -3.18 4.02
N HIS A 333 23.91 -2.28 3.65
CA HIS A 333 22.57 -2.65 3.16
C HIS A 333 22.61 -3.33 1.79
N LEU A 334 23.60 -2.96 0.96
CA LEU A 334 23.81 -3.53 -0.37
C LEU A 334 24.44 -4.93 -0.32
N LEU A 335 25.52 -5.09 0.45
CA LEU A 335 26.32 -6.32 0.49
C LEU A 335 25.83 -7.34 1.52
N PHE A 336 25.27 -6.85 2.64
CA PHE A 336 24.81 -7.67 3.75
C PHE A 336 23.32 -7.42 4.03
N GLY A 337 22.54 -7.15 2.98
CA GLY A 337 21.09 -7.14 3.06
C GLY A 337 20.60 -8.50 3.56
N TRP A 338 20.31 -8.56 4.87
CA TRP A 338 19.86 -9.76 5.57
C TRP A 338 18.66 -10.38 4.83
N SER A 339 18.73 -11.69 4.63
CA SER A 339 17.65 -12.61 4.24
C SER A 339 16.74 -12.19 3.07
N THR A 340 16.89 -12.89 1.95
CA THR A 340 15.89 -12.89 0.88
C THR A 340 14.68 -13.73 1.26
N LEU A 341 13.47 -13.23 0.98
CA LEU A 341 12.21 -13.92 1.21
C LEU A 341 11.71 -14.57 -0.10
N GLY A 342 11.29 -15.83 0.00
CA GLY A 342 10.57 -16.56 -1.05
C GLY A 342 9.05 -16.49 -0.85
N GLY A 343 8.29 -17.31 -1.58
CA GLY A 343 6.84 -17.44 -1.36
C GLY A 343 6.01 -16.24 -1.79
N ILE A 344 6.45 -15.51 -2.82
CA ILE A 344 5.75 -14.33 -3.34
C ILE A 344 4.47 -14.74 -4.07
N ASP A 345 3.37 -14.03 -3.79
CA ASP A 345 2.09 -14.16 -4.48
C ASP A 345 2.27 -14.17 -6.01
N PRO A 346 1.68 -15.14 -6.73
CA PRO A 346 1.82 -15.27 -8.17
C PRO A 346 1.36 -14.02 -8.94
N GLU A 347 0.40 -13.25 -8.43
CA GLU A 347 -0.05 -12.00 -9.05
C GLU A 347 0.93 -10.86 -8.86
N VAL A 348 1.52 -10.73 -7.66
CA VAL A 348 2.61 -9.77 -7.41
C VAL A 348 3.77 -10.07 -8.36
N ARG A 349 4.14 -11.36 -8.50
CA ARG A 349 5.19 -11.79 -9.42
C ARG A 349 4.83 -11.53 -10.88
N ARG A 350 3.55 -11.72 -11.27
CA ARG A 350 3.06 -11.41 -12.62
C ARG A 350 3.24 -9.92 -12.93
N VAL A 351 2.83 -9.05 -12.03
CA VAL A 351 2.96 -7.59 -12.19
C VAL A 351 4.43 -7.17 -12.22
N GLN A 352 5.27 -7.72 -11.36
CA GLN A 352 6.71 -7.44 -11.38
C GLN A 352 7.35 -7.83 -12.72
N LYS A 353 7.01 -8.99 -13.29
CA LYS A 353 7.46 -9.41 -14.62
C LYS A 353 7.02 -8.43 -15.71
N LEU A 354 5.79 -7.93 -15.66
CA LEU A 354 5.30 -6.93 -16.61
C LEU A 354 6.14 -5.64 -16.55
N ILE A 355 6.42 -5.13 -15.34
CA ILE A 355 7.24 -3.92 -15.15
C ILE A 355 8.65 -4.13 -15.73
N VAL A 356 9.28 -5.26 -15.45
CA VAL A 356 10.64 -5.55 -15.94
C VAL A 356 10.66 -5.70 -17.46
N MET A 357 9.67 -6.36 -18.04
CA MET A 357 9.56 -6.50 -19.50
C MET A 357 9.35 -5.15 -20.19
N GLN A 358 8.58 -4.23 -19.59
CA GLN A 358 8.46 -2.85 -20.07
C GLN A 358 9.80 -2.11 -20.01
N ASN A 359 10.52 -2.20 -18.89
CA ASN A 359 11.83 -1.55 -18.72
C ASN A 359 12.86 -2.08 -19.71
N ILE A 360 12.89 -3.40 -19.96
CA ILE A 360 13.74 -4.02 -20.98
C ILE A 360 13.37 -3.50 -22.37
N ALA A 361 12.09 -3.43 -22.72
CA ALA A 361 11.65 -2.93 -24.02
C ALA A 361 12.04 -1.45 -24.24
N ILE A 362 11.89 -0.61 -23.22
CA ILE A 362 12.32 0.80 -23.26
C ILE A 362 13.84 0.87 -23.42
N SER A 363 14.61 0.08 -22.67
CA SER A 363 16.07 0.04 -22.78
C SER A 363 16.53 -0.39 -24.18
N LEU A 364 15.88 -1.41 -24.76
CA LEU A 364 16.14 -1.84 -26.14
C LEU A 364 15.88 -0.72 -27.15
N ALA A 365 14.82 0.06 -26.99
CA ALA A 365 14.54 1.19 -27.88
C ALA A 365 15.67 2.24 -27.82
N PHE A 366 16.14 2.61 -26.62
CA PHE A 366 17.26 3.54 -26.46
C PHE A 366 18.55 3.02 -27.09
N THR A 367 18.82 1.72 -26.99
CA THR A 367 20.06 1.13 -27.51
C THR A 367 20.04 0.97 -29.01
N ILE A 368 18.88 0.67 -29.61
CA ILE A 368 18.71 0.69 -31.07
C ILE A 368 19.00 2.09 -31.62
N VAL A 369 18.47 3.14 -30.98
CA VAL A 369 18.71 4.53 -31.41
C VAL A 369 20.21 4.87 -31.33
N LEU A 370 20.88 4.58 -30.21
CA LEU A 370 22.32 4.82 -30.11
C LEU A 370 23.12 3.99 -31.13
N GLY A 371 22.76 2.72 -31.31
CA GLY A 371 23.40 1.83 -32.27
C GLY A 371 23.35 2.40 -33.69
N ILE A 372 22.18 2.91 -34.11
CA ILE A 372 22.02 3.57 -35.42
C ILE A 372 22.96 4.78 -35.52
N ILE A 373 22.98 5.66 -34.49
CA ILE A 373 23.85 6.84 -34.46
C ILE A 373 25.33 6.44 -34.64
N LEU A 374 25.81 5.43 -33.91
CA LEU A 374 27.20 4.97 -33.98
C LEU A 374 27.54 4.24 -35.28
N THR A 375 26.56 3.66 -35.98
CA THR A 375 26.79 3.06 -37.30
C THR A 375 26.95 4.09 -38.40
N VAL A 376 26.28 5.24 -38.28
CA VAL A 376 26.37 6.39 -39.20
C VAL A 376 27.63 7.21 -38.94
N ALA A 377 28.10 7.27 -37.68
CA ALA A 377 29.30 8.00 -37.33
C ALA A 377 30.54 7.54 -38.13
N PRO A 378 31.25 8.45 -38.83
CA PRO A 378 32.46 8.11 -39.56
C PRO A 378 33.57 7.66 -38.61
N SER A 379 34.48 6.80 -39.08
CA SER A 379 35.66 6.43 -38.31
C SER A 379 36.61 7.63 -38.22
N GLY A 380 36.84 8.14 -37.01
CA GLY A 380 37.93 9.08 -36.76
C GLY A 380 39.24 8.34 -36.89
N ASN A 381 40.14 8.81 -37.75
CA ASN A 381 41.45 8.18 -37.99
C ASN A 381 42.52 8.86 -37.13
N MET A 382 42.22 9.12 -35.85
CA MET A 382 43.00 10.02 -34.99
C MET A 382 44.17 9.31 -34.29
N TYR A 383 44.13 7.98 -34.18
CA TYR A 383 45.21 7.15 -33.64
C TYR A 383 45.22 5.76 -34.29
#